data_AF-A0A532U122-F1
#
_entry.id   AF-A0A532U122-F1
#
_cell.length_a   1.000
_cell.length_b   1.000
_cell.length_c   1.000
_cell.angle_alpha   90.00
_cell.angle_beta   90.00
_cell.angle_gamma   90.00
#
_symmetry.space_group_name_H-M   'P 1'
#
loop_
_entity.id
_entity.type
_entity.pdbx_description
1 polymer ?
#
loop_
_entity_poly.entity_id
_entity_poly.type
_entity_poly.pdbx_seq_one_letter_code
_entity_poly.pdbx_strand_id
1 'polypeptide(L)'
;GILHLRGFVEEGGLFIPITTNASLPIDYGMVESVMVVKPEKLKTQGAVFNARVTDIQSPIIYGYGRNLGVYFGGSPVLDAGVKAVLGDLAEEMMGASGAEVKGRPSGRGSLKDPDVIQGRPHKPPKVRGAGTGIPEEYREIFKLYMPPDLNTIRVVMRFDRKDKLLISGMLGGAEELENRPAVVDVPVGKGHIVLFAINPMWRFETHGSFFLLFNAALNYQHLDAGRPKPKPAGEPKN
;
A
#
# COMPACT_ATOMS: atom_id res chain seq x y z
N GLY A 1 -15.31 24.83 -3.73
CA GLY A 1 -15.10 23.78 -4.76
C GLY A 1 -13.85 22.97 -4.46
N ILE A 2 -13.55 21.94 -5.27
CA ILE A 2 -12.45 20.96 -5.03
C ILE A 2 -11.08 21.60 -4.75
N LEU A 3 -10.77 22.73 -5.39
CA LEU A 3 -9.53 23.49 -5.14
C LEU A 3 -9.40 23.96 -3.67
N HIS A 4 -10.51 24.34 -3.02
CA HIS A 4 -10.50 24.70 -1.60
C HIS A 4 -10.36 23.47 -0.71
N LEU A 5 -10.86 22.30 -1.14
CA LEU A 5 -10.63 21.05 -0.41
C LEU A 5 -9.14 20.69 -0.45
N ARG A 6 -8.49 20.84 -1.61
CA ARG A 6 -7.05 20.69 -1.74
C ARG A 6 -6.29 21.65 -0.83
N GLY A 7 -6.64 22.95 -0.87
CA GLY A 7 -6.04 23.95 0.02
C GLY A 7 -6.21 23.61 1.50
N PHE A 8 -7.41 23.19 1.93
CA PHE A 8 -7.68 22.76 3.30
C PHE A 8 -6.76 21.61 3.75
N VAL A 9 -6.57 20.59 2.90
CA VAL A 9 -5.66 19.49 3.23
C VAL A 9 -4.21 19.97 3.25
N GLU A 10 -3.77 20.73 2.24
CA GLU A 10 -2.41 21.26 2.18
C GLU A 10 -2.04 22.12 3.40
N GLU A 11 -3.02 22.83 3.97
CA GLU A 11 -2.87 23.66 5.18
C GLU A 11 -2.79 22.87 6.50
N GLY A 12 -3.02 21.55 6.49
CA GLY A 12 -3.00 20.71 7.69
C GLY A 12 -4.32 20.02 8.02
N GLY A 13 -5.30 20.11 7.12
CA GLY A 13 -6.58 19.42 7.25
C GLY A 13 -6.48 17.91 7.05
N LEU A 14 -7.44 17.19 7.62
CA LEU A 14 -7.61 15.76 7.39
C LEU A 14 -8.82 15.53 6.49
N PHE A 15 -8.59 14.85 5.37
CA PHE A 15 -9.64 14.45 4.46
C PHE A 15 -9.79 12.93 4.46
N ILE A 16 -10.99 12.45 4.82
CA ILE A 16 -11.31 11.02 4.85
C ILE A 16 -12.42 10.76 3.84
N PRO A 17 -12.06 10.36 2.60
CA PRO A 17 -13.06 9.91 1.66
C PRO A 17 -13.62 8.54 2.08
N ILE A 18 -14.93 8.37 1.94
CA ILE A 18 -15.64 7.15 2.32
C ILE A 18 -16.29 6.54 1.09
N THR A 19 -16.28 5.20 1.02
CA THR A 19 -16.95 4.40 -0.03
C THR A 19 -16.60 4.85 -1.44
N THR A 20 -17.59 5.25 -2.25
CA THR A 20 -17.41 5.67 -3.64
C THR A 20 -16.65 6.98 -3.76
N ASN A 21 -16.57 7.78 -2.70
CA ASN A 21 -15.82 9.03 -2.71
C ASN A 21 -14.30 8.80 -2.58
N ALA A 22 -13.85 7.56 -2.36
CA ALA A 22 -12.43 7.20 -2.33
C ALA A 22 -11.69 7.53 -3.63
N SER A 23 -12.38 7.57 -4.77
CA SER A 23 -11.78 7.96 -6.05
C SER A 23 -11.51 9.46 -6.15
N LEU A 24 -12.26 10.31 -5.45
CA LEU A 24 -12.21 11.77 -5.61
C LEU A 24 -10.79 12.36 -5.46
N PRO A 25 -10.02 12.09 -4.39
CA PRO A 25 -8.66 12.63 -4.30
C PRO A 25 -7.70 12.03 -5.34
N ILE A 26 -8.02 10.89 -5.93
CA ILE A 26 -7.22 10.25 -6.99
C ILE A 26 -7.55 10.89 -8.35
N ASP A 27 -8.84 10.99 -8.69
CA ASP A 27 -9.34 11.53 -9.96
C ASP A 27 -8.94 13.00 -10.17
N TYR A 28 -8.81 13.76 -9.07
CA TYR A 28 -8.38 15.16 -9.10
C TYR A 28 -6.87 15.36 -8.86
N GLY A 29 -6.07 14.29 -8.84
CA GLY A 29 -4.61 14.36 -8.72
C GLY A 29 -4.12 14.93 -7.38
N MET A 30 -4.88 14.74 -6.29
CA MET A 30 -4.42 15.02 -4.94
C MET A 30 -3.55 13.87 -4.39
N VAL A 31 -3.78 12.65 -4.88
CA VAL A 31 -3.04 11.42 -4.57
C VAL A 31 -2.80 10.66 -5.87
N GLU A 32 -1.56 10.28 -6.13
CA GLU A 32 -1.16 9.53 -7.34
C GLU A 32 -0.65 8.12 -7.00
N SER A 33 -0.21 7.91 -5.75
CA SER A 33 0.31 6.65 -5.24
C SER A 33 -0.75 5.62 -4.83
N VAL A 34 -2.04 5.94 -4.99
CA VAL A 34 -3.18 5.08 -4.66
C VAL A 34 -4.14 5.01 -5.85
N MET A 35 -4.69 3.83 -6.10
CA MET A 35 -5.66 3.59 -7.16
C MET A 35 -6.86 2.83 -6.62
N VAL A 36 -8.07 3.21 -7.05
CA VAL A 36 -9.26 2.36 -6.86
C VAL A 36 -9.35 1.39 -8.03
N VAL A 37 -9.33 0.10 -7.73
CA VAL A 37 -9.45 -0.97 -8.72
C VAL A 37 -10.87 -1.49 -8.73
N LYS A 38 -11.39 -1.73 -9.93
CA LYS A 38 -12.64 -2.44 -10.12
C LYS A 38 -12.34 -3.94 -10.24
N PRO A 39 -12.68 -4.77 -9.25
CA PRO A 39 -12.49 -6.21 -9.34
C PRO A 39 -13.42 -6.83 -10.38
N GLU A 40 -12.95 -7.86 -11.11
CA GLU A 40 -13.75 -8.60 -12.09
C GLU A 40 -14.28 -9.92 -11.51
N LYS A 41 -13.45 -10.60 -10.71
CA LYS A 41 -13.73 -11.94 -10.18
C LYS A 41 -14.10 -11.92 -8.70
N LEU A 42 -13.84 -10.82 -7.99
CA LEU A 42 -14.19 -10.71 -6.57
C LEU A 42 -15.70 -10.82 -6.38
N LYS A 43 -16.10 -11.88 -5.67
CA LYS A 43 -17.47 -12.13 -5.25
C LYS A 43 -17.50 -12.07 -3.73
N THR A 44 -17.91 -10.91 -3.22
CA THR A 44 -18.22 -10.72 -1.80
C THR A 44 -19.46 -9.86 -1.69
N GLN A 45 -20.32 -10.21 -0.74
CA GLN A 45 -21.52 -9.46 -0.39
C GLN A 45 -21.56 -9.40 1.13
N GLY A 46 -20.92 -8.37 1.67
CA GLY A 46 -20.88 -8.11 3.10
C GLY A 46 -20.31 -9.25 3.93
N ALA A 47 -18.99 -9.38 3.90
CA ALA A 47 -18.26 -10.39 4.64
C ALA A 47 -17.28 -9.75 5.64
N VAL A 48 -16.91 -10.52 6.66
CA VAL A 48 -15.88 -10.16 7.63
C VAL A 48 -14.57 -10.81 7.19
N PHE A 49 -13.57 -9.98 6.94
CA PHE A 49 -12.24 -10.40 6.54
C PHE A 49 -11.21 -10.09 7.62
N ASN A 50 -10.15 -10.88 7.66
CA ASN A 50 -8.99 -10.60 8.47
C ASN A 50 -8.14 -9.54 7.77
N ALA A 51 -7.86 -8.44 8.46
CA ALA A 51 -6.91 -7.43 8.05
C ALA A 51 -5.73 -7.40 9.03
N ARG A 52 -4.52 -7.42 8.50
CA ARG A 52 -3.28 -7.36 9.27
C ARG A 52 -2.70 -5.95 9.26
N VAL A 53 -2.14 -5.56 10.39
CA VAL A 53 -1.45 -4.28 10.56
C VAL A 53 -0.07 -4.38 9.93
N THR A 54 0.20 -3.54 8.94
CA THR A 54 1.51 -3.42 8.29
C THR A 54 2.41 -2.43 8.98
N ASP A 55 1.85 -1.34 9.51
CA ASP A 55 2.60 -0.32 10.23
C ASP A 55 2.02 -0.10 11.63
N ILE A 56 2.69 -0.69 12.63
CA ILE A 56 2.30 -0.59 14.04
C ILE A 56 2.61 0.77 14.66
N GLN A 57 3.43 1.60 14.00
CA GLN A 57 3.80 2.92 14.52
C GLN A 57 2.76 3.98 14.15
N SER A 58 1.71 3.63 13.42
CA SER A 58 0.69 4.59 12.99
C SER A 58 -0.23 4.97 14.13
N PRO A 59 -0.53 6.26 14.36
CA PRO A 59 -1.56 6.65 15.32
C PRO A 59 -2.93 6.07 15.02
N ILE A 60 -3.24 5.79 13.75
CA ILE A 60 -4.52 5.20 13.31
C ILE A 60 -4.74 3.84 13.98
N ILE A 61 -3.68 3.10 14.30
CA ILE A 61 -3.76 1.75 14.86
C ILE A 61 -3.54 1.69 16.38
N TYR A 62 -3.55 2.82 17.08
CA TYR A 62 -3.44 2.84 18.54
C TYR A 62 -4.56 2.05 19.21
N GLY A 63 -4.17 1.16 20.14
CA GLY A 63 -5.09 0.26 20.85
C GLY A 63 -5.40 -1.05 20.13
N TYR A 64 -4.92 -1.25 18.89
CA TYR A 64 -5.14 -2.48 18.14
C TYR A 64 -3.98 -3.48 18.25
N GLY A 65 -4.32 -4.76 18.08
CA GLY A 65 -3.34 -5.84 17.90
C GLY A 65 -2.77 -5.89 16.48
N ARG A 66 -2.13 -7.01 16.13
CA ARG A 66 -1.54 -7.23 14.79
C ARG A 66 -2.58 -7.53 13.71
N ASN A 67 -3.77 -7.98 14.10
CA ASN A 67 -4.84 -8.40 13.23
C ASN A 67 -6.18 -7.84 13.73
N LEU A 68 -7.09 -7.55 12.81
CA LEU A 68 -8.43 -7.06 13.09
C LEU A 68 -9.41 -7.71 12.10
N GLY A 69 -10.53 -8.22 12.60
CA GLY A 69 -11.65 -8.59 11.75
C GLY A 69 -12.39 -7.33 11.31
N VAL A 70 -12.45 -7.11 9.99
CA VAL A 70 -13.04 -5.91 9.39
C VAL A 70 -14.15 -6.31 8.43
N TYR A 71 -15.24 -5.55 8.42
CA TYR A 71 -16.31 -5.76 7.44
C TYR A 71 -15.96 -5.09 6.11
N PHE A 72 -16.20 -5.80 5.00
CA PHE A 72 -16.01 -5.27 3.66
C PHE A 72 -17.20 -5.60 2.77
N GLY A 73 -17.79 -4.55 2.17
CA GLY A 73 -18.99 -4.64 1.34
C GLY A 73 -18.74 -4.99 -0.13
N GLY A 74 -17.47 -5.11 -0.56
CA GLY A 74 -17.09 -5.40 -1.95
C GLY A 74 -16.46 -4.23 -2.71
N SER A 75 -16.58 -3.00 -2.18
CA SER A 75 -15.90 -1.82 -2.72
C SER A 75 -15.70 -0.74 -1.65
N PRO A 76 -14.70 0.15 -1.81
CA PRO A 76 -13.69 0.16 -2.87
C PRO A 76 -12.56 -0.86 -2.63
N VAL A 77 -11.96 -1.36 -3.71
CA VAL A 77 -10.73 -2.16 -3.64
C VAL A 77 -9.56 -1.23 -4.00
N LEU A 78 -8.54 -1.18 -3.16
CA LEU A 78 -7.41 -0.28 -3.33
C LEU A 78 -6.18 -1.03 -3.82
N ASP A 79 -5.38 -0.40 -4.68
CA ASP A 79 -3.96 -0.71 -4.86
C ASP A 79 -3.14 0.51 -4.42
N ALA A 80 -1.91 0.29 -3.93
CA ALA A 80 -1.06 1.34 -3.39
C ALA A 80 0.40 1.13 -3.77
N GLY A 81 1.15 2.23 -3.81
CA GLY A 81 2.58 2.23 -4.09
C GLY A 81 2.88 2.06 -5.58
N VAL A 82 4.01 1.42 -5.91
CA VAL A 82 4.48 1.26 -7.30
C VAL A 82 3.42 0.58 -8.18
N LYS A 83 2.68 -0.38 -7.63
CA LYS A 83 1.60 -1.07 -8.33
C LYS A 83 0.44 -0.13 -8.71
N ALA A 84 0.12 0.86 -7.89
CA ALA A 84 -0.93 1.83 -8.22
C ALA A 84 -0.51 2.75 -9.36
N VAL A 85 0.78 3.11 -9.42
CA VAL A 85 1.32 4.03 -10.42
C VAL A 85 1.56 3.35 -11.78
N LEU A 86 2.15 2.15 -11.75
CA LEU A 86 2.57 1.45 -12.97
C LEU A 86 1.60 0.34 -13.42
N GLY A 87 0.62 -0.04 -12.61
CA GLY A 87 -0.26 -1.17 -12.90
C GLY A 87 0.55 -2.45 -13.12
N ASP A 88 0.21 -3.20 -14.17
CA ASP A 88 0.84 -4.48 -14.52
C ASP A 88 2.32 -4.35 -14.91
N LEU A 89 2.75 -3.17 -15.37
CA LEU A 89 4.16 -2.88 -15.63
C LEU A 89 5.00 -2.95 -14.35
N ALA A 90 4.40 -2.75 -13.17
CA ALA A 90 5.10 -2.92 -11.90
C ALA A 90 5.63 -4.35 -11.73
N GLU A 91 4.86 -5.37 -12.10
CA GLU A 91 5.29 -6.77 -12.04
C GLU A 91 6.36 -7.07 -13.07
N GLU A 92 6.30 -6.48 -14.26
CA GLU A 92 7.34 -6.64 -15.29
C GLU A 92 8.67 -5.99 -14.87
N MET A 93 8.62 -4.78 -14.33
CA MET A 93 9.82 -4.02 -13.92
C MET A 93 10.41 -4.52 -12.59
N MET A 94 9.58 -4.86 -11.60
CA MET A 94 10.04 -5.24 -10.25
C MET A 94 10.11 -6.77 -10.07
N GLY A 95 9.35 -7.53 -10.86
CA GLY A 95 9.39 -8.99 -10.92
C GLY A 95 10.62 -9.54 -11.63
N ALA A 96 11.47 -8.69 -12.23
CA ALA A 96 12.84 -9.03 -12.62
C ALA A 96 13.71 -9.48 -11.42
N SER A 97 13.23 -9.31 -10.18
CA SER A 97 13.88 -9.78 -8.95
C SER A 97 13.25 -11.03 -8.31
N GLY A 98 12.30 -11.70 -8.96
CA GLY A 98 11.66 -12.86 -8.36
C GLY A 98 10.54 -13.56 -9.12
N ALA A 99 10.41 -13.37 -10.44
CA ALA A 99 9.50 -14.19 -11.24
C ALA A 99 9.81 -15.68 -11.01
N GLU A 100 8.80 -16.47 -10.65
CA GLU A 100 8.88 -17.93 -10.74
C GLU A 100 9.14 -18.28 -12.21
N VAL A 101 10.42 -18.48 -12.54
CA VAL A 101 10.84 -18.98 -13.84
C VAL A 101 10.23 -20.37 -13.99
N LYS A 102 9.14 -20.49 -14.75
CA LYS A 102 8.55 -21.77 -15.16
C LYS A 102 9.55 -22.55 -16.02
N GLY A 103 10.48 -23.23 -15.36
CA GLY A 103 11.50 -24.06 -16.00
C GLY A 103 12.51 -23.27 -16.82
N ARG A 104 13.75 -23.77 -16.85
CA ARG A 104 14.78 -23.20 -17.72
C ARG A 104 14.48 -23.55 -19.18
N PRO A 105 14.51 -22.59 -20.13
CA PRO A 105 14.27 -22.86 -21.55
C PRO A 105 15.19 -23.94 -22.14
N SER A 106 16.39 -24.11 -21.57
CA SER A 106 17.38 -25.09 -22.01
C SER A 106 17.08 -26.53 -21.59
N GLY A 107 16.11 -26.77 -20.70
CA GLY A 107 15.79 -28.10 -20.17
C GLY A 107 16.93 -28.76 -19.38
N ARG A 108 18.00 -28.02 -19.06
CA ARG A 108 19.17 -28.50 -18.31
C ARG A 108 19.39 -27.66 -17.05
N GLY A 109 19.68 -28.34 -15.93
CA GLY A 109 19.83 -27.73 -14.61
C GLY A 109 18.51 -27.70 -13.83
N SER A 110 18.62 -27.57 -12.50
CA SER A 110 17.44 -27.45 -11.63
C SER A 110 16.95 -26.00 -11.57
N LEU A 111 15.69 -25.78 -11.15
CA LEU A 111 15.15 -24.43 -10.92
C LEU A 111 16.00 -23.59 -9.95
N LYS A 112 16.76 -24.25 -9.06
CA LYS A 112 17.60 -23.60 -8.05
C LYS A 112 19.07 -23.50 -8.44
N ASP A 113 19.41 -23.93 -9.66
CA ASP A 113 20.78 -23.84 -10.16
C ASP A 113 21.07 -22.36 -10.50
N PRO A 114 22.11 -21.74 -9.92
CA PRO A 114 22.44 -20.35 -10.24
C PRO A 114 23.08 -20.25 -11.62
N ASP A 115 22.64 -19.30 -12.45
CA ASP A 115 23.34 -18.96 -13.70
C ASP A 115 24.62 -18.18 -13.36
N VAL A 116 25.70 -18.93 -13.15
CA VAL A 116 27.02 -18.38 -12.87
C VAL A 116 27.84 -18.37 -14.14
N ILE A 117 28.42 -17.22 -14.49
CA ILE A 117 29.46 -17.16 -15.53
C ILE A 117 30.61 -18.05 -15.08
N GLN A 118 30.88 -19.11 -15.84
CA GLN A 118 31.92 -20.09 -15.53
C GLN A 118 33.26 -19.39 -15.27
N GLY A 119 33.91 -19.71 -14.14
CA GLY A 119 35.20 -19.13 -13.76
C GLY A 119 35.14 -17.84 -12.91
N ARG A 120 33.96 -17.29 -12.60
CA ARG A 120 33.81 -16.17 -11.65
C ARG A 120 33.04 -16.63 -10.41
N PRO A 121 33.54 -16.39 -9.17
CA PRO A 121 32.77 -16.67 -7.95
C PRO A 121 31.44 -15.90 -7.96
N HIS A 122 30.34 -16.62 -7.81
CA HIS A 122 29.01 -16.00 -7.70
C HIS A 122 28.95 -15.18 -6.41
N LYS A 123 28.98 -13.85 -6.54
CA LYS A 123 28.60 -12.94 -5.46
C LYS A 123 27.15 -12.59 -5.70
N PRO A 124 26.19 -13.12 -4.92
CA PRO A 124 24.82 -12.64 -5.03
C PRO A 124 24.86 -11.11 -4.84
N PRO A 125 24.19 -10.32 -5.69
CA PRO A 125 24.13 -8.89 -5.47
C PRO A 125 23.60 -8.70 -4.06
N LYS A 126 24.39 -8.08 -3.19
CA LYS A 126 23.90 -7.67 -1.87
C LYS A 126 22.84 -6.62 -2.17
N VAL A 127 21.58 -7.03 -2.23
CA VAL A 127 20.43 -6.12 -2.32
C VAL A 127 20.45 -5.33 -1.01
N ARG A 128 21.18 -4.22 -1.02
CA ARG A 128 21.40 -3.35 0.12
C ARG A 128 20.78 -2.02 -0.23
N GLY A 129 19.47 -1.96 -0.09
CA GLY A 129 18.67 -0.76 -0.29
C GLY A 129 17.36 -0.95 0.45
N ALA A 130 17.03 -0.03 1.36
CA ALA A 130 15.77 -0.05 2.05
C ALA A 130 14.62 0.13 1.03
N GLY A 131 13.76 -0.87 0.91
CA GLY A 131 12.36 -0.69 0.53
C GLY A 131 11.92 -0.96 -0.90
N THR A 132 12.79 -0.94 -1.92
CA THR A 132 12.32 -1.06 -3.32
C THR A 132 13.05 -2.06 -4.20
N GLY A 133 14.22 -2.58 -3.82
CA GLY A 133 14.98 -3.50 -4.69
C GLY A 133 15.54 -2.88 -5.98
N ILE A 134 15.40 -1.56 -6.16
CA ILE A 134 15.90 -0.82 -7.32
C ILE A 134 17.42 -0.56 -7.14
N PRO A 135 18.28 -0.89 -8.12
CA PRO A 135 19.71 -0.56 -8.07
C PRO A 135 19.95 0.96 -7.94
N GLU A 136 21.01 1.36 -7.23
CA GLU A 136 21.28 2.77 -6.90
C GLU A 136 21.28 3.70 -8.13
N GLU A 137 21.83 3.21 -9.25
CA GLU A 137 21.91 3.91 -10.54
C GLU A 137 20.55 4.30 -11.11
N TYR A 138 19.52 3.48 -10.88
CA TYR A 138 18.17 3.74 -11.38
C TYR A 138 17.31 4.52 -10.38
N ARG A 139 17.78 4.79 -9.16
CA ARG A 139 16.97 5.47 -8.14
C ARG A 139 16.66 6.91 -8.50
N GLU A 140 17.60 7.62 -9.11
CA GLU A 140 17.38 9.03 -9.51
C GLU A 140 16.42 9.12 -10.68
N ILE A 141 16.57 8.25 -11.68
CA ILE A 141 15.65 8.14 -12.81
C ILE A 141 14.26 7.75 -12.30
N PHE A 142 14.18 6.76 -11.41
CA PHE A 142 12.91 6.33 -10.82
C PHE A 142 12.23 7.46 -10.04
N LYS A 143 12.97 8.28 -9.30
CA LYS A 143 12.42 9.46 -8.60
C LYS A 143 11.90 10.54 -9.55
N LEU A 144 12.43 10.64 -10.77
CA LEU A 144 11.99 11.63 -11.76
C LEU A 144 10.66 11.24 -12.41
N TYR A 145 10.46 9.95 -12.67
CA TYR A 145 9.25 9.44 -13.33
C TYR A 145 8.13 9.06 -12.36
N MET A 146 8.44 8.87 -11.07
CA MET A 146 7.45 8.52 -10.05
C MET A 146 6.87 9.74 -9.36
N PRO A 147 5.59 9.67 -8.95
CA PRO A 147 4.98 10.75 -8.21
C PRO A 147 5.64 10.89 -6.84
N PRO A 148 5.74 12.12 -6.29
CA PRO A 148 6.48 12.39 -5.06
C PRO A 148 5.86 11.72 -3.83
N ASP A 149 4.53 11.56 -3.82
CA ASP A 149 3.76 10.94 -2.74
C ASP A 149 4.05 9.43 -2.58
N LEU A 150 4.62 8.78 -3.60
CA LEU A 150 5.08 7.39 -3.53
C LEU A 150 6.15 7.16 -2.46
N ASN A 151 6.95 8.19 -2.14
CA ASN A 151 7.98 8.11 -1.10
C ASN A 151 7.41 8.29 0.31
N THR A 152 6.19 8.79 0.42
CA THR A 152 5.55 9.16 1.70
C THR A 152 4.28 8.36 1.97
N ILE A 153 3.75 7.61 1.00
CA ILE A 153 2.58 6.75 1.22
C ILE A 153 2.81 5.76 2.35
N ARG A 154 1.82 5.65 3.24
CA ARG A 154 1.83 4.75 4.39
C ARG A 154 0.66 3.80 4.32
N VAL A 155 0.93 2.52 4.08
CA VAL A 155 -0.09 1.48 4.21
C VAL A 155 -0.15 1.02 5.65
N VAL A 156 -1.27 1.32 6.33
CA VAL A 156 -1.45 1.03 7.76
C VAL A 156 -1.93 -0.40 7.97
N MET A 157 -2.88 -0.84 7.14
CA MET A 157 -3.44 -2.18 7.20
C MET A 157 -3.59 -2.76 5.80
N ARG A 158 -3.46 -4.09 5.69
CA ARG A 158 -3.74 -4.86 4.48
C ARG A 158 -4.70 -6.00 4.79
N PHE A 159 -5.54 -6.35 3.82
CA PHE A 159 -6.23 -7.62 3.84
C PHE A 159 -5.22 -8.77 3.93
N ASP A 160 -5.57 -9.81 4.68
CA ASP A 160 -4.64 -10.92 4.89
C ASP A 160 -4.44 -11.76 3.62
N ARG A 161 -3.58 -12.77 3.69
CA ARG A 161 -3.36 -13.75 2.62
C ARG A 161 -4.61 -14.58 2.39
N LYS A 162 -4.80 -15.08 1.17
CA LYS A 162 -5.97 -15.87 0.77
C LYS A 162 -6.36 -16.99 1.75
N ASP A 163 -5.40 -17.68 2.36
CA ASP A 163 -5.63 -18.77 3.32
C ASP A 163 -6.24 -18.32 4.66
N LYS A 164 -6.05 -17.06 5.04
CA LYS A 164 -6.52 -16.47 6.32
C LYS A 164 -7.47 -15.30 6.13
N LEU A 165 -7.84 -15.01 4.89
CA LEU A 165 -8.56 -13.79 4.52
C LEU A 165 -10.00 -13.80 5.04
N LEU A 166 -10.77 -14.87 4.78
CA LEU A 166 -12.18 -14.95 5.18
C LEU A 166 -12.31 -15.36 6.65
N ILE A 167 -12.99 -14.54 7.46
CA ILE A 167 -13.43 -14.93 8.81
C ILE A 167 -14.86 -15.44 8.75
N SER A 168 -15.76 -14.71 8.08
CA SER A 168 -17.18 -15.07 7.96
C SER A 168 -17.82 -14.40 6.75
N GLY A 169 -18.83 -15.05 6.15
CA GLY A 169 -19.56 -14.57 4.98
C GLY A 169 -19.15 -15.29 3.69
N MET A 170 -19.20 -14.57 2.57
CA MET A 170 -18.94 -15.12 1.22
C MET A 170 -17.68 -14.52 0.61
N LEU A 171 -16.81 -15.38 0.08
CA LEU A 171 -15.63 -14.98 -0.69
C LEU A 171 -15.44 -15.88 -1.91
N GLY A 172 -15.48 -15.27 -3.09
CA GLY A 172 -14.94 -15.82 -4.34
C GLY A 172 -13.97 -14.81 -4.96
N GLY A 173 -12.98 -15.29 -5.72
CA GLY A 173 -11.95 -14.42 -6.32
C GLY A 173 -11.05 -13.73 -5.29
N ALA A 174 -10.61 -14.47 -4.26
CA ALA A 174 -9.80 -13.96 -3.16
C ALA A 174 -8.46 -13.33 -3.61
N GLU A 175 -7.96 -13.72 -4.77
CA GLU A 175 -6.75 -13.20 -5.42
C GLU A 175 -6.86 -11.69 -5.68
N GLU A 176 -8.07 -11.17 -5.88
CA GLU A 176 -8.31 -9.75 -6.11
C GLU A 176 -8.47 -8.96 -4.81
N LEU A 177 -8.38 -9.58 -3.63
CA LEU A 177 -8.47 -8.87 -2.35
C LEU A 177 -7.26 -9.13 -1.45
N GLU A 178 -6.62 -10.29 -1.57
CA GLU A 178 -5.50 -10.64 -0.72
C GLU A 178 -4.34 -9.64 -0.82
N ASN A 179 -3.71 -9.33 0.33
CA ASN A 179 -2.60 -8.39 0.45
C ASN A 179 -2.89 -6.95 -0.03
N ARG A 180 -4.09 -6.64 -0.49
CA ARG A 180 -4.46 -5.27 -0.86
C ARG A 180 -4.61 -4.39 0.38
N PRO A 181 -4.34 -3.09 0.28
CA PRO A 181 -4.54 -2.15 1.37
C PRO A 181 -5.99 -2.11 1.85
N ALA A 182 -6.18 -2.19 3.17
CA ALA A 182 -7.45 -1.94 3.83
C ALA A 182 -7.54 -0.48 4.32
N VAL A 183 -6.42 0.08 4.78
CA VAL A 183 -6.30 1.47 5.24
C VAL A 183 -4.97 2.05 4.76
N VAL A 184 -5.02 3.23 4.13
CA VAL A 184 -3.86 3.94 3.59
C VAL A 184 -3.89 5.39 4.05
N ASP A 185 -2.73 5.91 4.48
CA ASP A 185 -2.51 7.30 4.84
C ASP A 185 -1.51 7.93 3.85
N VAL A 186 -1.94 8.99 3.16
CA VAL A 186 -1.13 9.75 2.20
C VAL A 186 -1.00 11.19 2.67
N PRO A 187 0.20 11.69 2.97
CA PRO A 187 0.41 13.10 3.30
C PRO A 187 0.26 13.97 2.06
N VAL A 188 -0.44 15.10 2.22
CA VAL A 188 -0.59 16.12 1.19
C VAL A 188 -0.35 17.48 1.84
N GLY A 189 0.75 18.13 1.47
CA GLY A 189 1.21 19.35 2.14
C GLY A 189 1.51 19.09 3.62
N LYS A 190 0.80 19.79 4.52
CA LYS A 190 0.88 19.59 5.98
C LYS A 190 -0.21 18.67 6.53
N GLY A 191 -1.20 18.31 5.70
CA GLY A 191 -2.32 17.49 6.10
C GLY A 191 -2.26 16.09 5.51
N HIS A 192 -3.38 15.38 5.63
CA HIS A 192 -3.44 13.96 5.34
C HIS A 192 -4.72 13.59 4.61
N ILE A 193 -4.61 12.62 3.72
CA ILE A 193 -5.73 11.93 3.09
C ILE A 193 -5.68 10.48 3.53
N VAL A 194 -6.70 10.05 4.29
CA VAL A 194 -6.78 8.67 4.80
C VAL A 194 -7.87 7.93 4.04
N LEU A 195 -7.47 6.96 3.22
CA LEU A 195 -8.37 6.14 2.43
C LEU A 195 -8.68 4.83 3.15
N PHE A 196 -9.96 4.51 3.22
CA PHE A 196 -10.45 3.25 3.76
C PHE A 196 -11.09 2.40 2.65
N ALA A 197 -10.60 1.17 2.48
CA ALA A 197 -11.29 0.16 1.68
C ALA A 197 -12.51 -0.38 2.43
N ILE A 198 -12.38 -0.50 3.75
CA ILE A 198 -13.50 -0.82 4.65
C ILE A 198 -14.35 0.44 4.89
N ASN A 199 -15.62 0.29 5.24
CA ASN A 199 -16.45 1.45 5.57
C ASN A 199 -16.56 1.61 7.09
N PRO A 200 -15.71 2.46 7.73
CA PRO A 200 -15.67 2.61 9.19
C PRO A 200 -16.91 3.30 9.78
N MET A 201 -17.81 3.79 8.91
CA MET A 201 -19.02 4.54 9.29
C MET A 201 -20.30 3.75 9.06
N TRP A 202 -20.19 2.51 8.59
CA TRP A 202 -21.37 1.72 8.32
C TRP A 202 -21.97 1.15 9.61
N ARG A 203 -23.29 1.28 9.78
CA ARG A 203 -23.98 0.88 11.01
C ARG A 203 -23.88 -0.62 11.33
N PHE A 204 -23.63 -1.47 10.34
CA PHE A 204 -23.51 -2.93 10.49
C PHE A 204 -22.05 -3.42 10.41
N GLU A 205 -21.08 -2.54 10.60
CA GLU A 205 -19.67 -2.93 10.64
C GLU A 205 -19.29 -3.64 11.95
N THR A 206 -18.10 -4.23 11.98
CA THR A 206 -17.45 -4.71 13.19
C THR A 206 -17.19 -3.55 14.14
N HIS A 207 -17.71 -3.61 15.37
CA HIS A 207 -17.55 -2.55 16.39
C HIS A 207 -16.08 -2.15 16.63
N GLY A 208 -15.15 -3.09 16.42
CA GLY A 208 -13.73 -2.85 16.53
C GLY A 208 -13.20 -1.84 15.51
N SER A 209 -13.82 -1.64 14.35
CA SER A 209 -13.28 -0.78 13.28
C SER A 209 -13.50 0.71 13.47
N PHE A 210 -14.52 1.13 14.23
CA PHE A 210 -14.86 2.55 14.42
C PHE A 210 -13.69 3.39 14.94
N PHE A 211 -12.88 2.80 15.81
CA PHE A 211 -11.73 3.50 16.40
C PHE A 211 -10.62 3.78 15.39
N LEU A 212 -10.55 3.13 14.22
CA LEU A 212 -9.62 3.51 13.15
C LEU A 212 -9.91 4.93 12.67
N LEU A 213 -11.19 5.27 12.50
CA LEU A 213 -11.63 6.60 12.10
C LEU A 213 -11.38 7.62 13.22
N PHE A 214 -11.76 7.28 14.46
CA PHE A 214 -11.55 8.19 15.59
C PHE A 214 -10.08 8.43 15.87
N ASN A 215 -9.22 7.41 15.78
CA ASN A 215 -7.79 7.57 15.92
C ASN A 215 -7.23 8.50 14.84
N ALA A 216 -7.69 8.37 13.60
CA ALA A 216 -7.30 9.29 12.52
C ALA A 216 -7.72 10.73 12.84
N ALA A 217 -8.98 10.93 13.26
CA ALA A 217 -9.52 12.25 13.57
C ALA A 217 -8.89 12.90 14.82
N LEU A 218 -8.68 12.13 15.89
CA LEU A 218 -8.10 12.62 17.15
C LEU A 218 -6.61 12.94 16.99
N ASN A 219 -5.89 12.21 16.14
CA ASN A 219 -4.46 12.38 15.91
C ASN A 219 -4.15 13.08 14.57
N TYR A 220 -5.09 13.84 14.02
CA TYR A 220 -5.00 14.37 12.65
C TYR A 220 -3.74 15.21 12.37
N GLN A 221 -3.24 15.94 13.38
CA GLN A 221 -2.00 16.75 13.29
C GLN A 221 -0.71 15.93 13.43
N HIS A 222 -0.82 14.66 13.79
CA HIS A 222 0.30 13.82 14.20
C HIS A 222 0.32 12.46 13.51
N LEU A 223 -0.39 12.27 12.39
CA LEU A 223 -0.40 11.03 11.62
C LEU A 223 0.99 10.66 11.04
N ASP A 224 1.89 11.63 10.98
CA ASP A 224 3.31 11.42 10.65
C ASP A 224 4.14 10.75 11.76
N ALA A 225 3.57 10.53 12.95
CA ALA A 225 4.28 9.86 14.04
C ALA A 225 4.76 8.47 13.60
N GLY A 226 6.02 8.15 13.96
CA GLY A 226 6.68 6.91 13.60
C GLY A 226 7.24 6.86 12.17
N ARG A 227 7.03 7.88 11.33
CA ARG A 227 7.60 7.85 9.99
C ARG A 227 9.13 7.99 10.04
N PRO A 228 9.87 7.24 9.19
CA PRO A 228 11.30 7.42 9.08
C PRO A 228 11.57 8.84 8.57
N LYS A 229 12.19 9.67 9.43
CA LYS A 229 12.59 11.02 9.03
C LYS A 229 13.58 10.91 7.86
N PRO A 230 13.48 11.76 6.83
CA PRO A 230 14.49 11.84 5.79
C PRO A 230 15.86 11.99 6.45
N LYS A 231 16.79 11.10 6.11
CA LYS A 231 18.16 11.21 6.58
C LYS A 231 18.67 12.58 6.09
N PRO A 232 19.17 13.47 6.97
CA PRO A 232 19.71 14.75 6.52
C PRO A 232 20.77 14.47 5.45
N ALA A 233 20.68 15.20 4.33
CA ALA A 233 21.67 15.11 3.26
C ALA A 233 23.04 15.31 3.90
N GLY A 234 23.90 14.28 3.80
CA GLY A 234 25.18 14.28 4.49
C GLY A 234 25.98 15.51 4.11
N GLU A 235 26.57 16.17 5.10
CA GLU A 235 27.55 17.23 4.87
C GLU A 235 28.58 16.76 3.84
N PRO A 236 28.97 17.63 2.89
CA PRO A 236 30.06 17.31 1.99
C PRO A 236 31.29 17.00 2.84
N LYS A 237 31.84 15.80 2.67
CA LYS A 237 33.13 15.46 3.25
C LYS A 237 34.17 16.37 2.58
N ASN A 238 34.72 17.29 3.35
CA ASN A 238 35.88 18.10 2.98
C ASN A 238 37.09 17.23 2.63
#